data_AF-A0A366DLG1-F1
#
_entry.id   AF-A0A366DLG1-F1
#
_cell.length_a   1.000
_cell.length_b   1.000
_cell.length_c   1.000
_cell.angle_alpha   90.00
_cell.angle_beta   90.00
_cell.angle_gamma   90.00
#
_symmetry.space_group_name_H-M   'P 1'
#
loop_
_entity.id
_entity.type
_entity.pdbx_description
1 polymer ?
#
loop_
_entity_poly.entity_id
_entity_poly.type
_entity_poly.pdbx_seq_one_letter_code
_entity_poly.pdbx_strand_id
1 'polypeptide(L)'
;MFAVPFTDAEVYIQSMQNNDRYDLSDRLIHFFRPLDLETTNAPVWPECTGYASVTETSLLRPQFLLRHAIRMGRLYATWSIRNNRRTVHGMRPAVCFTEMPIPAFIQAALTRAAVGEAISPYAIVFPKEAVFSAGARPVIYGLSSSASASGGTNDTPRLFDKVALPLAEQYRYVAYNPTTGKLDWSHEREWRWPLDVEPLTDLDGVPPDHSDSIPGLELDSPSMAGLGVVVATAAEAKQIVYDVLTKVDRGAIGQRHYQFVLAHETITNWTGLRDRDQLNSEIQNNLIDLQTYFSPTDADSASLVAQFDSIVSKVASKRESPKSGEPGGCWLWLLENTHPMVRALIAKGRITLNKDGKYLVPINATYGHNLQQREQFAIDIGVELKKHNGMRATYFSVLGKFDPDEVPFYNGDQLDDHLFYNWN
;
A
#
# COMPACT_ATOMS: atom_id res chain seq x y z
N MET A 1 3.46 -46.86 -8.84
CA MET A 1 4.82 -46.53 -9.33
C MET A 1 4.71 -46.24 -10.81
N PHE A 2 4.62 -44.96 -11.18
CA PHE A 2 5.20 -44.36 -12.38
C PHE A 2 5.09 -42.85 -12.16
N ALA A 3 6.25 -42.25 -11.89
CA ALA A 3 6.43 -40.82 -11.76
C ALA A 3 6.45 -40.19 -13.16
N VAL A 4 5.76 -39.07 -13.32
CA VAL A 4 5.97 -38.15 -14.43
C VAL A 4 6.49 -36.86 -13.80
N PRO A 5 7.75 -36.44 -14.05
CA PRO A 5 8.22 -35.14 -13.61
C PRO A 5 7.79 -34.12 -14.66
N PHE A 6 6.91 -33.20 -14.29
CA PHE A 6 6.80 -31.92 -15.00
C PHE A 6 7.75 -30.96 -14.31
N THR A 7 8.77 -30.52 -15.04
CA THR A 7 9.72 -29.49 -14.61
C THR A 7 9.07 -28.11 -14.72
N ASP A 8 8.81 -27.50 -13.57
CA ASP A 8 8.23 -26.16 -13.38
C ASP A 8 9.23 -25.02 -13.69
N ALA A 9 9.66 -24.86 -14.95
CA ALA A 9 10.58 -23.77 -15.31
C ALA A 9 10.29 -23.02 -16.63
N GLU A 10 9.30 -23.42 -17.44
CA GLU A 10 9.14 -22.87 -18.80
C GLU A 10 7.78 -22.23 -19.10
N VAL A 11 7.17 -21.51 -18.14
CA VAL A 11 5.89 -20.80 -18.38
C VAL A 11 5.98 -19.28 -18.22
N TYR A 12 7.17 -18.67 -18.14
CA TYR A 12 7.27 -17.20 -18.11
C TYR A 12 8.07 -16.63 -19.29
N ILE A 13 7.37 -15.83 -20.09
CA ILE A 13 7.85 -14.86 -21.09
C ILE A 13 8.27 -15.47 -22.44
N GLN A 14 7.28 -15.76 -23.31
CA GLN A 14 7.48 -15.47 -24.73
C GLN A 14 7.50 -13.94 -24.86
N SER A 15 8.69 -13.35 -24.87
CA SER A 15 8.85 -11.93 -25.19
C SER A 15 8.40 -11.72 -26.63
N MET A 16 7.47 -10.78 -26.85
CA MET A 16 7.30 -10.25 -28.20
C MET A 16 8.63 -9.59 -28.58
N GLN A 17 9.32 -10.13 -29.60
CA GLN A 17 10.66 -9.72 -30.06
C GLN A 17 10.81 -8.22 -30.36
N ASN A 18 9.70 -7.46 -30.47
CA ASN A 18 9.70 -6.01 -30.68
C ASN A 18 9.87 -5.17 -29.39
N ASN A 19 9.87 -5.79 -28.20
CA ASN A 19 9.94 -5.10 -26.91
C ASN A 19 11.34 -5.15 -26.25
N ASP A 20 12.38 -5.59 -26.95
CA ASP A 20 13.74 -5.79 -26.40
C ASP A 20 14.58 -4.49 -26.35
N ARG A 21 13.92 -3.34 -26.23
CA ARG A 21 14.60 -2.05 -26.10
C ARG A 21 14.60 -1.58 -24.66
N TYR A 22 15.74 -1.06 -24.21
CA TYR A 22 15.93 -0.53 -22.85
C TYR A 22 14.97 0.61 -22.47
N ASP A 23 14.46 1.33 -23.46
CA ASP A 23 13.57 2.46 -23.27
C ASP A 23 12.10 2.08 -23.23
N LEU A 24 11.76 0.80 -23.39
CA LEU A 24 10.40 0.26 -23.27
C LEU A 24 10.21 -0.44 -21.92
N SER A 25 9.00 -0.40 -21.40
CA SER A 25 8.62 -1.12 -20.18
C SER A 25 7.34 -1.89 -20.41
N ASP A 26 7.22 -3.10 -19.89
CA ASP A 26 5.96 -3.86 -19.77
C ASP A 26 5.16 -3.48 -18.50
N ARG A 27 5.57 -2.40 -17.83
CA ARG A 27 4.98 -1.91 -16.59
C ARG A 27 4.56 -0.45 -16.72
N LEU A 28 3.61 -0.08 -15.87
CA LEU A 28 3.18 1.30 -15.65
C LEU A 28 3.47 1.70 -14.21
N ILE A 29 3.80 2.95 -13.97
CA ILE A 29 4.19 3.45 -12.65
C ILE A 29 3.23 4.57 -12.23
N HIS A 30 2.58 4.40 -11.09
CA HIS A 30 1.89 5.48 -10.40
C HIS A 30 2.78 5.97 -9.26
N PHE A 31 3.18 7.24 -9.27
CA PHE A 31 3.99 7.82 -8.21
C PHE A 31 3.17 8.75 -7.32
N PHE A 32 3.59 8.83 -6.07
CA PHE A 32 2.99 9.71 -5.08
C PHE A 32 3.78 11.01 -5.02
N ARG A 33 3.10 12.11 -4.73
CA ARG A 33 3.72 13.42 -4.51
C ARG A 33 3.23 13.96 -3.16
N PRO A 34 3.96 14.89 -2.53
CA PRO A 34 3.45 15.57 -1.36
C PRO A 34 2.09 16.21 -1.68
N LEU A 35 1.18 16.11 -0.71
CA LEU A 35 -0.16 16.65 -0.83
C LEU A 35 -0.45 17.57 0.34
N ASP A 36 -0.67 18.84 0.05
CA ASP A 36 -1.05 19.83 1.05
C ASP A 36 -2.58 20.01 1.03
N LEU A 37 -3.23 19.51 2.10
CA LEU A 37 -4.68 19.54 2.27
C LEU A 37 -5.24 20.95 2.51
N GLU A 38 -4.40 21.93 2.85
CA GLU A 38 -4.83 23.33 3.01
C GLU A 38 -4.88 24.09 1.68
N THR A 39 -4.34 23.50 0.61
CA THR A 39 -4.32 24.15 -0.70
C THR A 39 -5.56 23.80 -1.53
N THR A 40 -5.93 24.71 -2.43
CA THR A 40 -6.98 24.46 -3.45
C THR A 40 -6.62 23.37 -4.46
N ASN A 41 -5.40 22.82 -4.39
CA ASN A 41 -4.94 21.71 -5.22
C ASN A 41 -5.22 20.33 -4.58
N ALA A 42 -5.74 20.30 -3.33
CA ALA A 42 -6.05 19.07 -2.64
C ALA A 42 -7.23 18.33 -3.30
N PRO A 43 -7.15 17.01 -3.55
CA PRO A 43 -8.32 16.21 -3.80
C PRO A 43 -9.17 16.15 -2.52
N VAL A 44 -10.41 15.70 -2.69
CA VAL A 44 -11.25 15.29 -1.56
C VAL A 44 -10.49 14.24 -0.74
N TRP A 45 -10.35 14.49 0.56
CA TRP A 45 -9.62 13.64 1.50
C TRP A 45 -10.57 13.21 2.62
N PRO A 46 -10.59 11.92 3.03
CA PRO A 46 -11.53 11.44 4.03
C PRO A 46 -11.10 11.84 5.45
N GLU A 47 -12.06 11.94 6.37
CA GLU A 47 -11.77 12.13 7.80
C GLU A 47 -11.07 10.90 8.38
N CYS A 48 -11.63 9.71 8.13
CA CYS A 48 -11.04 8.46 8.54
C CYS A 48 -10.24 7.83 7.38
N THR A 49 -8.91 7.87 7.48
CA THR A 49 -7.97 7.33 6.49
C THR A 49 -7.70 5.82 6.63
N GLY A 50 -8.63 5.10 7.28
CA GLY A 50 -8.52 3.67 7.53
C GLY A 50 -7.61 3.31 8.71
N TYR A 51 -7.38 2.00 8.88
CA TYR A 51 -6.74 1.47 10.07
C TYR A 51 -5.28 1.91 10.21
N ALA A 52 -4.90 2.23 11.45
CA ALA A 52 -3.54 2.57 11.86
C ALA A 52 -2.88 3.69 11.05
N SER A 53 -3.66 4.52 10.35
CA SER A 53 -3.22 5.75 9.73
C SER A 53 -3.30 6.88 10.75
N VAL A 54 -2.21 7.62 10.95
CA VAL A 54 -2.17 8.76 11.86
C VAL A 54 -1.75 9.99 11.09
N THR A 55 -2.61 11.01 11.09
CA THR A 55 -2.41 12.27 10.39
C THR A 55 -2.44 13.43 11.37
N GLU A 56 -1.28 13.99 11.71
CA GLU A 56 -1.19 15.18 12.58
C GLU A 56 -0.95 16.47 11.80
N THR A 57 -0.65 16.37 10.50
CA THR A 57 -0.34 17.51 9.64
C THR A 57 -1.17 17.47 8.36
N SER A 58 -1.42 18.66 7.80
CA SER A 58 -2.09 18.85 6.51
C SER A 58 -1.20 18.53 5.31
N LEU A 59 0.12 18.47 5.50
CA LEU A 59 1.07 18.09 4.46
C LEU A 59 1.30 16.58 4.48
N LEU A 60 0.58 15.86 3.62
CA LEU A 60 0.71 14.42 3.47
C LEU A 60 1.97 14.05 2.69
N ARG A 61 2.84 13.25 3.31
CA ARG A 61 4.09 12.76 2.74
C ARG A 61 3.84 11.64 1.71
N PRO A 62 4.66 11.54 0.64
CA PRO A 62 4.49 10.50 -0.38
C PRO A 62 4.50 9.06 0.17
N GLN A 63 5.35 8.78 1.16
CA GLN A 63 5.40 7.48 1.84
C GLN A 63 4.07 7.15 2.53
N PHE A 64 3.47 8.12 3.23
CA PHE A 64 2.19 7.94 3.89
C PHE A 64 1.09 7.61 2.88
N LEU A 65 1.04 8.36 1.77
CA LEU A 65 0.06 8.14 0.70
C LEU A 65 0.24 6.78 0.00
N LEU A 66 1.49 6.34 -0.20
CA LEU A 66 1.81 5.03 -0.74
C LEU A 66 1.28 3.91 0.15
N ARG A 67 1.58 3.96 1.45
CA ARG A 67 1.11 2.96 2.41
C ARG A 67 -0.40 3.00 2.57
N HIS A 68 -1.00 4.18 2.57
CA HIS A 68 -2.44 4.38 2.54
C HIS A 68 -3.07 3.64 1.36
N ALA A 69 -2.58 3.88 0.14
CA ALA A 69 -3.08 3.21 -1.06
C ALA A 69 -2.98 1.68 -0.96
N ILE A 70 -1.86 1.16 -0.46
CA ILE A 70 -1.67 -0.28 -0.25
C ILE A 70 -2.65 -0.83 0.78
N ARG A 71 -2.78 -0.20 1.96
CA ARG A 71 -3.67 -0.66 3.03
C ARG A 71 -5.13 -0.68 2.62
N MET A 72 -5.57 0.40 1.97
CA MET A 72 -6.92 0.53 1.44
C MET A 72 -7.16 -0.32 0.20
N GLY A 73 -6.08 -0.72 -0.50
CA GLY A 73 -6.20 -1.48 -1.74
C GLY A 73 -6.76 -0.66 -2.90
N ARG A 74 -6.52 0.67 -2.93
CA ARG A 74 -7.13 1.57 -3.91
C ARG A 74 -6.26 2.78 -4.23
N LEU A 75 -6.30 3.23 -5.50
CA LEU A 75 -5.81 4.54 -5.93
C LEU A 75 -6.96 5.48 -6.27
N TYR A 76 -6.95 6.69 -5.70
CA TYR A 76 -7.97 7.69 -6.00
C TYR A 76 -7.73 8.36 -7.34
N ALA A 77 -8.77 8.44 -8.16
CA ALA A 77 -8.75 9.25 -9.37
C ALA A 77 -8.90 10.72 -8.98
N THR A 78 -8.03 11.59 -9.51
CA THR A 78 -8.09 13.03 -9.22
C THR A 78 -8.03 13.86 -10.49
N TRP A 79 -8.30 15.15 -10.37
CA TRP A 79 -8.19 16.11 -11.47
C TRP A 79 -6.78 16.66 -11.68
N SER A 80 -5.83 16.25 -10.81
CA SER A 80 -4.46 16.77 -10.74
C SER A 80 -4.43 18.31 -10.83
N ILE A 81 -5.13 18.97 -9.92
CA ILE A 81 -5.28 20.43 -9.92
C ILE A 81 -3.91 21.11 -9.75
N ARG A 82 -3.63 22.11 -10.59
CA ARG A 82 -2.45 22.98 -10.51
C ARG A 82 -2.87 24.41 -10.72
N ASN A 83 -2.51 25.31 -9.81
CA ASN A 83 -2.88 26.72 -9.87
C ASN A 83 -4.40 26.91 -10.05
N ASN A 84 -5.19 26.16 -9.25
CA ASN A 84 -6.66 26.14 -9.31
C ASN A 84 -7.24 25.74 -10.69
N ARG A 85 -6.46 24.98 -11.47
CA ARG A 85 -6.88 24.45 -12.77
C ARG A 85 -6.71 22.95 -12.88
N ARG A 86 -7.76 22.28 -13.35
CA ARG A 86 -7.71 20.85 -13.69
C ARG A 86 -6.73 20.61 -14.83
N THR A 87 -5.79 19.67 -14.64
CA THR A 87 -4.90 19.23 -15.74
C THR A 87 -5.51 18.07 -16.52
N VAL A 88 -6.32 17.24 -15.84
CA VAL A 88 -7.15 16.22 -16.48
C VAL A 88 -8.37 16.91 -17.13
N HIS A 89 -8.56 16.68 -18.43
CA HIS A 89 -9.68 17.22 -19.19
C HIS A 89 -10.88 16.27 -19.16
N GLY A 90 -12.04 16.71 -19.65
CA GLY A 90 -13.23 15.89 -19.72
C GLY A 90 -14.04 15.88 -18.43
N MET A 91 -14.97 14.93 -18.35
CA MET A 91 -15.93 14.78 -17.26
C MET A 91 -15.52 13.76 -16.20
N ARG A 92 -14.39 13.06 -16.40
CA ARG A 92 -13.93 11.99 -15.51
C ARG A 92 -12.54 12.34 -14.95
N PRO A 93 -12.32 12.30 -13.62
CA PRO A 93 -10.97 12.33 -13.09
C PRO A 93 -10.24 11.04 -13.49
N ALA A 94 -8.92 11.02 -13.32
CA ALA A 94 -8.13 9.87 -13.70
C ALA A 94 -7.03 9.54 -12.70
N VAL A 95 -6.65 8.27 -12.66
CA VAL A 95 -5.35 7.83 -12.13
C VAL A 95 -4.35 7.92 -13.27
N CYS A 96 -3.28 8.70 -13.06
CA CYS A 96 -2.22 8.87 -14.04
C CYS A 96 -1.08 7.89 -13.77
N PHE A 97 -0.47 7.39 -14.85
CA PHE A 97 0.72 6.54 -14.81
C PHE A 97 1.75 7.04 -15.81
N THR A 98 3.01 6.71 -15.56
CA THR A 98 4.09 6.83 -16.56
C THR A 98 4.50 5.44 -17.04
N GLU A 99 4.83 5.33 -18.33
CA GLU A 99 5.46 4.15 -18.92
C GLU A 99 7.00 4.30 -18.99
N MET A 100 7.59 5.15 -18.17
CA MET A 100 9.04 5.19 -18.00
C MET A 100 9.54 3.85 -17.43
N PRO A 101 10.69 3.32 -17.90
CA PRO A 101 11.39 2.26 -17.17
C PRO A 101 11.66 2.72 -15.73
N ILE A 102 11.58 1.80 -14.77
CA ILE A 102 11.78 2.07 -13.34
C ILE A 102 13.04 2.92 -13.07
N PRO A 103 14.22 2.64 -13.67
CA PRO A 103 15.42 3.43 -13.41
C PRO A 103 15.34 4.85 -13.96
N ALA A 104 14.71 5.03 -15.12
CA ALA A 104 14.48 6.35 -15.70
C ALA A 104 13.50 7.16 -14.85
N PHE A 105 12.44 6.52 -14.35
CA PHE A 105 11.51 7.11 -13.40
C PHE A 105 12.22 7.57 -12.12
N ILE A 106 12.99 6.71 -11.47
CA ILE A 106 13.65 7.08 -10.20
C ILE A 106 14.67 8.21 -10.43
N GLN A 107 15.47 8.13 -11.50
CA GLN A 107 16.41 9.21 -11.86
C GLN A 107 15.68 10.54 -12.07
N ALA A 108 14.58 10.53 -12.83
CA ALA A 108 13.78 11.72 -13.09
C ALA A 108 13.15 12.24 -11.79
N ALA A 109 12.59 11.36 -10.96
CA ALA A 109 11.93 11.70 -9.71
C ALA A 109 12.91 12.36 -8.72
N LEU A 110 14.11 11.80 -8.54
CA LEU A 110 15.14 12.38 -7.67
C LEU A 110 15.60 13.75 -8.15
N THR A 111 15.86 13.88 -9.46
CA THR A 111 16.33 15.14 -10.06
C THR A 111 15.30 16.26 -9.92
N ARG A 112 14.03 15.93 -10.18
CA ARG A 112 12.90 16.88 -10.14
C ARG A 112 12.49 17.21 -8.71
N ALA A 113 12.51 16.23 -7.79
CA ALA A 113 12.25 16.47 -6.37
C ALA A 113 13.30 17.41 -5.76
N ALA A 114 14.57 17.28 -6.15
CA ALA A 114 15.65 18.16 -5.68
C ALA A 114 15.47 19.64 -6.04
N VAL A 115 14.67 19.94 -7.06
CA VAL A 115 14.30 21.31 -7.47
C VAL A 115 12.87 21.70 -7.09
N GLY A 116 12.21 20.91 -6.23
CA GLY A 116 10.89 21.20 -5.68
C GLY A 116 9.71 20.93 -6.61
N GLU A 117 9.90 20.13 -7.67
CA GLU A 117 8.78 19.72 -8.52
C GLU A 117 7.87 18.68 -7.83
N ALA A 118 6.62 18.62 -8.29
CA ALA A 118 5.57 17.77 -7.75
C ALA A 118 5.70 16.28 -8.16
N ILE A 119 6.80 15.64 -7.77
CA ILE A 119 7.14 14.22 -8.00
C ILE A 119 7.99 13.70 -6.84
N SER A 120 7.94 12.39 -6.60
CA SER A 120 8.82 11.73 -5.63
C SER A 120 9.15 10.30 -6.08
N PRO A 121 10.22 9.66 -5.55
CA PRO A 121 10.60 8.30 -5.92
C PRO A 121 9.79 7.22 -5.15
N TYR A 122 8.56 7.55 -4.72
CA TYR A 122 7.63 6.60 -4.09
C TYR A 122 6.56 6.22 -5.10
N ALA A 123 6.41 4.92 -5.38
CA ALA A 123 5.51 4.48 -6.43
C ALA A 123 4.98 3.05 -6.26
N ILE A 124 3.82 2.78 -6.88
CA ILE A 124 3.36 1.43 -7.19
C ILE A 124 3.62 1.18 -8.68
N VAL A 125 4.18 0.00 -8.96
CA VAL A 125 4.49 -0.48 -10.30
C VAL A 125 3.49 -1.56 -10.67
N PHE A 126 2.89 -1.44 -11.85
CA PHE A 126 1.79 -2.27 -12.31
C PHE A 126 2.18 -3.07 -13.55
N PRO A 127 1.68 -4.30 -13.71
CA PRO A 127 1.66 -4.95 -15.01
C PRO A 127 0.83 -4.12 -15.98
N LYS A 128 1.40 -3.76 -17.13
CA LYS A 128 0.70 -2.92 -18.13
C LYS A 128 -0.59 -3.57 -18.62
N GLU A 129 -0.57 -4.88 -18.85
CA GLU A 129 -1.73 -5.65 -19.32
C GLU A 129 -2.89 -5.60 -18.33
N ALA A 130 -2.61 -5.68 -17.02
CA ALA A 130 -3.63 -5.61 -15.98
C ALA A 130 -4.31 -4.24 -15.97
N VAL A 131 -3.52 -3.16 -16.04
CA VAL A 131 -4.03 -1.78 -16.05
C VAL A 131 -4.77 -1.44 -17.34
N PHE A 132 -4.30 -1.95 -18.49
CA PHE A 132 -5.04 -1.85 -19.76
C PHE A 132 -6.39 -2.57 -19.69
N SER A 133 -6.41 -3.78 -19.12
CA SER A 133 -7.63 -4.57 -18.93
C SER A 133 -8.62 -3.90 -17.98
N ALA A 134 -8.12 -3.14 -16.99
CA ALA A 134 -8.94 -2.30 -16.11
C ALA A 134 -9.52 -1.05 -16.81
N GLY A 135 -9.15 -0.76 -18.06
CA GLY A 135 -9.68 0.36 -18.85
C GLY A 135 -8.72 1.52 -19.06
N ALA A 136 -7.49 1.45 -18.55
CA ALA A 136 -6.51 2.50 -18.78
C ALA A 136 -6.04 2.55 -20.23
N ARG A 137 -5.73 3.75 -20.72
CA ARG A 137 -5.25 3.96 -22.10
C ARG A 137 -4.08 4.95 -22.13
N PRO A 138 -3.18 4.86 -23.13
CA PRO A 138 -2.18 5.89 -23.39
C PRO A 138 -2.83 7.26 -23.62
N VAL A 139 -2.16 8.32 -23.21
CA VAL A 139 -2.62 9.69 -23.45
C VAL A 139 -2.59 10.09 -24.93
N ILE A 140 -3.28 11.18 -25.26
CA ILE A 140 -3.28 11.84 -26.56
C ILE A 140 -2.48 13.15 -26.40
N TYR A 141 -1.31 13.23 -27.03
CA TYR A 141 -0.45 14.41 -26.98
C TYR A 141 -0.82 15.41 -28.08
N GLY A 142 -1.47 16.50 -27.69
CA GLY A 142 -1.91 17.54 -28.62
C GLY A 142 -3.02 17.06 -29.59
N LEU A 143 -3.51 17.99 -30.40
CA LEU A 143 -4.46 17.71 -31.48
C LEU A 143 -3.91 18.30 -32.79
N SER A 144 -4.20 17.65 -33.92
CA SER A 144 -3.81 18.16 -35.24
C SER A 144 -4.59 19.41 -35.64
N SER A 145 -5.85 19.51 -35.19
CA SER A 145 -6.68 20.71 -35.33
C SER A 145 -6.46 21.67 -34.17
N SER A 146 -6.48 22.98 -34.46
CA SER A 146 -6.52 23.98 -33.40
C SER A 146 -7.82 23.85 -32.61
N ALA A 147 -7.72 23.50 -31.34
CA ALA A 147 -8.85 23.41 -30.43
C ALA A 147 -8.43 24.01 -29.08
N SER A 148 -9.35 24.76 -28.47
CA SER A 148 -9.17 25.32 -27.14
C SER A 148 -10.18 24.70 -26.20
N ALA A 149 -9.71 24.31 -25.02
CA ALA A 149 -10.60 23.85 -23.96
C ALA A 149 -11.22 25.05 -23.25
N SER A 150 -12.52 24.98 -22.96
CA SER A 150 -13.22 25.93 -22.09
C SER A 150 -13.25 25.43 -20.64
N GLY A 151 -13.36 26.35 -19.68
CA GLY A 151 -13.49 26.02 -18.25
C GLY A 151 -12.18 25.53 -17.61
N GLY A 152 -12.32 24.61 -16.66
CA GLY A 152 -11.20 23.95 -15.99
C GLY A 152 -10.85 24.49 -14.61
N THR A 153 -11.76 25.22 -13.95
CA THR A 153 -11.66 25.49 -12.51
C THR A 153 -12.08 24.25 -11.71
N ASN A 154 -12.01 24.32 -10.38
CA ASN A 154 -12.49 23.23 -9.52
C ASN A 154 -13.99 22.93 -9.75
N ASP A 155 -14.82 23.92 -10.08
CA ASP A 155 -16.27 23.74 -10.29
C ASP A 155 -16.66 23.50 -11.76
N THR A 156 -15.78 23.84 -12.70
CA THR A 156 -16.10 23.77 -14.14
C THR A 156 -15.20 22.75 -14.84
N PRO A 157 -15.76 21.69 -15.46
CA PRO A 157 -14.97 20.75 -16.25
C PRO A 157 -14.17 21.46 -17.34
N ARG A 158 -12.95 20.96 -17.59
CA ARG A 158 -12.10 21.45 -18.67
C ARG A 158 -12.41 20.67 -19.95
N LEU A 159 -13.17 21.27 -20.86
CA LEU A 159 -13.76 20.56 -22.00
C LEU A 159 -13.33 21.13 -23.35
N PHE A 160 -13.02 20.24 -24.29
CA PHE A 160 -12.99 20.55 -25.72
C PHE A 160 -14.38 20.38 -26.33
N ASP A 161 -14.60 21.01 -27.49
CA ASP A 161 -15.71 20.67 -28.36
C ASP A 161 -15.64 19.18 -28.74
N LYS A 162 -16.79 18.49 -28.75
CA LYS A 162 -16.88 17.06 -29.04
C LYS A 162 -16.43 16.70 -30.45
N VAL A 163 -16.49 17.66 -31.38
CA VAL A 163 -15.97 17.55 -32.74
C VAL A 163 -14.45 17.49 -32.75
N ALA A 164 -13.78 18.21 -31.84
CA ALA A 164 -12.32 18.21 -31.73
C ALA A 164 -11.80 16.97 -30.99
N LEU A 165 -12.47 16.56 -29.91
CA LEU A 165 -12.15 15.35 -29.17
C LEU A 165 -13.40 14.80 -28.46
N PRO A 166 -13.82 13.55 -28.72
CA PRO A 166 -14.99 12.95 -28.06
C PRO A 166 -14.88 12.99 -26.53
N LEU A 167 -15.98 13.25 -25.83
CA LEU A 167 -16.00 13.37 -24.35
C LEU A 167 -15.35 12.17 -23.65
N ALA A 168 -15.59 10.96 -24.17
CA ALA A 168 -15.03 9.73 -23.63
C ALA A 168 -13.50 9.71 -23.70
N GLU A 169 -12.86 10.46 -24.60
CA GLU A 169 -11.42 10.45 -24.79
C GLU A 169 -10.72 11.65 -24.13
N GLN A 170 -11.47 12.68 -23.72
CA GLN A 170 -10.87 13.94 -23.25
C GLN A 170 -10.00 13.75 -22.00
N TYR A 171 -10.31 12.80 -21.11
CA TYR A 171 -9.49 12.50 -19.94
C TYR A 171 -8.06 12.11 -20.32
N ARG A 172 -7.81 11.60 -21.53
CA ARG A 172 -6.51 11.21 -22.03
C ARG A 172 -5.72 12.36 -22.62
N TYR A 173 -6.29 13.55 -22.79
CA TYR A 173 -5.58 14.65 -23.44
C TYR A 173 -4.46 15.22 -22.55
N VAL A 174 -3.29 15.41 -23.16
CA VAL A 174 -2.13 16.11 -22.58
C VAL A 174 -1.71 17.22 -23.54
N ALA A 175 -1.55 18.43 -23.00
CA ALA A 175 -1.07 19.57 -23.78
C ALA A 175 0.35 19.31 -24.27
N TYR A 176 0.56 19.46 -25.58
CA TYR A 176 1.83 19.20 -26.24
C TYR A 176 2.18 20.35 -27.17
N ASN A 177 3.33 20.98 -26.94
CA ASN A 177 3.90 21.99 -27.82
C ASN A 177 5.44 22.01 -27.71
N PRO A 178 6.14 21.16 -28.50
CA PRO A 178 7.59 21.03 -28.43
C PRO A 178 8.32 22.28 -28.93
N THR A 179 7.66 23.16 -29.70
CA THR A 179 8.28 24.40 -30.23
C THR A 179 8.65 25.40 -29.14
N THR A 180 7.98 25.32 -27.99
CA THR A 180 8.25 26.18 -26.82
C THR A 180 9.20 25.53 -25.81
N GLY A 181 9.49 24.23 -25.94
CA GLY A 181 10.24 23.42 -24.99
C GLY A 181 9.57 23.22 -23.61
N LYS A 182 8.52 23.98 -23.27
CA LYS A 182 7.87 23.98 -21.95
C LYS A 182 6.72 22.99 -21.80
N LEU A 183 6.18 22.49 -22.92
CA LEU A 183 5.03 21.59 -22.98
C LEU A 183 5.39 20.32 -23.75
N ASP A 184 6.49 19.68 -23.39
CA ASP A 184 6.86 18.37 -23.92
C ASP A 184 6.91 17.33 -22.80
N TRP A 185 5.79 16.64 -22.62
CA TRP A 185 5.63 15.53 -21.68
C TRP A 185 5.64 14.17 -22.39
N SER A 186 6.05 14.13 -23.67
CA SER A 186 6.02 12.90 -24.47
C SER A 186 6.99 11.84 -23.94
N HIS A 187 8.06 12.29 -23.28
CA HIS A 187 9.03 11.43 -22.59
C HIS A 187 8.42 10.67 -21.39
N GLU A 188 7.33 11.16 -20.80
CA GLU A 188 6.65 10.45 -19.70
C GLU A 188 5.81 9.27 -20.20
N ARG A 189 5.43 9.26 -21.49
CA ARG A 189 4.55 8.26 -22.10
C ARG A 189 3.38 7.93 -21.16
N GLU A 190 2.60 8.97 -20.87
CA GLU A 190 1.59 8.92 -19.82
C GLU A 190 0.43 7.98 -20.21
N TRP A 191 -0.12 7.30 -19.21
CA TRP A 191 -1.35 6.53 -19.31
C TRP A 191 -2.35 7.05 -18.29
N ARG A 192 -3.64 6.91 -18.59
CA ARG A 192 -4.70 7.30 -17.67
C ARG A 192 -5.76 6.23 -17.56
N TRP A 193 -6.18 5.96 -16.33
CA TRP A 193 -7.38 5.19 -16.02
C TRP A 193 -8.49 6.16 -15.59
N PRO A 194 -9.64 6.23 -16.29
CA PRO A 194 -10.73 7.12 -15.93
C PRO A 194 -11.57 6.52 -14.80
N LEU A 195 -12.07 7.37 -13.91
CA LEU A 195 -13.15 6.98 -13.01
C LEU A 195 -14.49 7.01 -13.75
N ASP A 196 -15.15 5.86 -13.84
CA ASP A 196 -16.41 5.68 -14.59
C ASP A 196 -17.69 5.87 -13.77
N VAL A 197 -17.53 6.24 -12.50
CA VAL A 197 -18.60 6.67 -11.62
C VAL A 197 -18.53 8.18 -11.40
N GLU A 198 -19.66 8.79 -11.03
CA GLU A 198 -19.64 10.20 -10.66
C GLU A 198 -18.64 10.41 -9.52
N PRO A 199 -17.67 11.33 -9.67
CA PRO A 199 -16.73 11.61 -8.61
C PRO A 199 -17.47 12.20 -7.43
N LEU A 200 -17.04 11.83 -6.22
CA LEU A 200 -17.54 12.48 -5.01
C LEU A 200 -17.27 13.98 -5.10
N THR A 201 -18.36 14.74 -5.08
CA THR A 201 -18.32 16.19 -4.93
C THR A 201 -18.54 16.50 -3.46
N ASP A 202 -17.64 17.29 -2.88
CA ASP A 202 -17.84 17.88 -1.58
C ASP A 202 -18.87 19.02 -1.70
N LEU A 203 -20.16 18.66 -1.73
CA LEU A 203 -21.25 19.60 -1.99
C LEU A 203 -21.50 20.55 -0.81
N ASP A 204 -21.13 20.14 0.41
CA ASP A 204 -21.45 20.83 1.66
C ASP A 204 -20.22 21.21 2.50
N GLY A 205 -18.99 20.98 2.00
CA GLY A 205 -17.75 21.14 2.78
C GLY A 205 -17.52 20.01 3.80
N VAL A 206 -18.21 18.88 3.63
CA VAL A 206 -18.12 17.70 4.49
C VAL A 206 -17.38 16.60 3.74
N PRO A 207 -16.14 16.28 4.15
CA PRO A 207 -15.39 15.20 3.54
C PRO A 207 -16.08 13.84 3.75
N PRO A 208 -15.80 12.84 2.91
CA PRO A 208 -16.25 11.47 3.13
C PRO A 208 -15.76 10.98 4.50
N ASP A 209 -16.67 10.40 5.28
CA ASP A 209 -16.35 9.87 6.61
C ASP A 209 -15.22 8.83 6.54
N HIS A 210 -15.33 7.87 5.62
CA HIS A 210 -14.35 6.81 5.46
C HIS A 210 -13.69 6.79 4.08
N SER A 211 -12.39 6.49 4.10
CA SER A 211 -11.54 6.18 2.94
C SER A 211 -12.18 5.19 1.96
N ASP A 212 -12.86 4.16 2.47
CA ASP A 212 -13.55 3.14 1.65
C ASP A 212 -14.70 3.70 0.80
N SER A 213 -15.25 4.86 1.17
CA SER A 213 -16.32 5.52 0.44
C SER A 213 -15.81 6.22 -0.83
N ILE A 214 -14.50 6.47 -0.95
CA ILE A 214 -13.92 7.15 -2.12
C ILE A 214 -13.66 6.12 -3.22
N PRO A 215 -14.34 6.22 -4.38
CA PRO A 215 -14.13 5.28 -5.47
C PRO A 215 -12.78 5.52 -6.16
N GLY A 216 -12.23 4.48 -6.76
CA GLY A 216 -10.89 4.53 -7.35
C GLY A 216 -10.52 3.25 -8.08
N LEU A 217 -9.26 3.19 -8.52
CA LEU A 217 -8.72 1.99 -9.14
C LEU A 217 -8.43 0.95 -8.05
N GLU A 218 -9.14 -0.17 -8.11
CA GLU A 218 -8.98 -1.29 -7.18
C GLU A 218 -7.64 -2.00 -7.39
N LEU A 219 -6.80 -1.98 -6.36
CA LEU A 219 -5.50 -2.64 -6.32
C LEU A 219 -5.63 -4.10 -5.90
N ASP A 220 -6.60 -4.43 -5.05
CA ASP A 220 -6.75 -5.77 -4.46
C ASP A 220 -7.45 -6.77 -5.38
N SER A 221 -7.98 -6.31 -6.52
CA SER A 221 -8.60 -7.21 -7.50
C SER A 221 -7.61 -8.30 -7.93
N PRO A 222 -7.99 -9.59 -7.98
CA PRO A 222 -7.11 -10.65 -8.48
C PRO A 222 -6.56 -10.39 -9.90
N SER A 223 -7.27 -9.61 -10.73
CA SER A 223 -6.82 -9.19 -12.06
C SER A 223 -5.68 -8.17 -12.05
N MET A 224 -5.37 -7.60 -10.88
CA MET A 224 -4.35 -6.58 -10.64
C MET A 224 -3.13 -7.17 -9.89
N ALA A 225 -2.95 -8.48 -9.89
CA ALA A 225 -1.78 -9.13 -9.29
C ALA A 225 -0.49 -8.87 -10.08
N GLY A 226 0.66 -8.99 -9.42
CA GLY A 226 1.98 -8.73 -10.03
C GLY A 226 2.52 -7.32 -9.78
N LEU A 227 2.00 -6.66 -8.75
CA LEU A 227 2.38 -5.31 -8.36
C LEU A 227 3.82 -5.27 -7.81
N GLY A 228 4.51 -4.17 -8.03
CA GLY A 228 5.76 -3.83 -7.36
C GLY A 228 5.63 -2.52 -6.60
N VAL A 229 6.55 -2.26 -5.68
CA VAL A 229 6.58 -1.02 -4.91
C VAL A 229 7.99 -0.44 -4.95
N VAL A 230 8.10 0.89 -5.10
CA VAL A 230 9.35 1.63 -4.98
C VAL A 230 9.28 2.55 -3.76
N VAL A 231 10.30 2.49 -2.92
CA VAL A 231 10.47 3.29 -1.69
C VAL A 231 11.89 3.85 -1.61
N ALA A 232 12.14 4.76 -0.66
CA ALA A 232 13.46 5.33 -0.49
C ALA A 232 14.41 4.38 0.21
N THR A 233 13.97 3.79 1.34
CA THR A 233 14.86 3.07 2.25
C THR A 233 14.51 1.61 2.45
N ALA A 234 15.48 0.80 2.87
CA ALA A 234 15.28 -0.58 3.28
C ALA A 234 14.38 -0.70 4.52
N ALA A 235 14.38 0.33 5.38
CA ALA A 235 13.46 0.40 6.52
C ALA A 235 12.00 0.55 6.05
N GLU A 236 11.76 1.41 5.06
CA GLU A 236 10.44 1.55 4.42
C GLU A 236 10.04 0.27 3.69
N ALA A 237 10.97 -0.43 3.05
CA ALA A 237 10.67 -1.70 2.40
C ALA A 237 10.11 -2.73 3.40
N LYS A 238 10.63 -2.77 4.63
CA LYS A 238 10.07 -3.61 5.71
C LYS A 238 8.65 -3.20 6.10
N GLN A 239 8.33 -1.91 6.09
CA GLN A 239 6.96 -1.42 6.34
C GLN A 239 6.00 -1.87 5.23
N ILE A 240 6.44 -1.84 3.97
CA ILE A 240 5.64 -2.34 2.85
C ILE A 240 5.40 -3.85 2.98
N VAL A 241 6.44 -4.63 3.32
CA VAL A 241 6.29 -6.08 3.56
C VAL A 241 5.31 -6.35 4.71
N TYR A 242 5.37 -5.55 5.78
CA TYR A 242 4.41 -5.63 6.88
C TYR A 242 2.97 -5.41 6.40
N ASP A 243 2.73 -4.34 5.63
CA ASP A 243 1.40 -4.01 5.12
C ASP A 243 0.88 -5.13 4.19
N VAL A 244 1.72 -5.63 3.28
CA VAL A 244 1.37 -6.74 2.37
C VAL A 244 1.06 -8.03 3.14
N LEU A 245 1.89 -8.42 4.11
CA LEU A 245 1.65 -9.60 4.95
C LEU A 245 0.33 -9.49 5.70
N THR A 246 0.01 -8.33 6.25
CA THR A 246 -1.28 -8.09 6.93
C THR A 246 -2.46 -8.34 6.00
N LYS A 247 -2.36 -7.91 4.74
CA LYS A 247 -3.40 -8.14 3.73
C LYS A 247 -3.52 -9.59 3.28
N VAL A 248 -2.39 -10.31 3.21
CA VAL A 248 -2.39 -11.75 2.91
C VAL A 248 -2.96 -12.55 4.08
N ASP A 249 -2.54 -12.25 5.30
CA ASP A 249 -2.97 -12.96 6.52
C ASP A 249 -4.47 -12.78 6.79
N ARG A 250 -5.06 -11.63 6.42
CA ARG A 250 -6.53 -11.42 6.47
C ARG A 250 -7.29 -12.04 5.29
N GLY A 251 -6.58 -12.60 4.32
CA GLY A 251 -7.17 -13.19 3.11
C GLY A 251 -7.69 -12.18 2.08
N ALA A 252 -7.29 -10.90 2.16
CA ALA A 252 -7.74 -9.89 1.19
C ALA A 252 -7.03 -10.00 -0.17
N ILE A 253 -5.78 -10.47 -0.18
CA ILE A 253 -4.99 -10.66 -1.40
C ILE A 253 -4.21 -11.98 -1.32
N GLY A 254 -3.80 -12.49 -2.49
CA GLY A 254 -2.95 -13.68 -2.56
C GLY A 254 -1.47 -13.40 -2.30
N GLN A 255 -0.71 -14.46 -1.98
CA GLN A 255 0.74 -14.38 -1.69
C GLN A 255 1.60 -13.91 -2.88
N ARG A 256 1.07 -13.86 -4.10
CA ARG A 256 1.78 -13.40 -5.31
C ARG A 256 1.25 -12.07 -5.83
N HIS A 257 0.39 -11.41 -5.05
CA HIS A 257 -0.28 -10.17 -5.47
C HIS A 257 0.70 -9.01 -5.62
N TYR A 258 1.59 -8.85 -4.65
CA TYR A 258 2.78 -8.01 -4.73
C TYR A 258 4.00 -8.92 -4.94
N GLN A 259 4.86 -8.58 -5.90
CA GLN A 259 6.02 -9.38 -6.32
C GLN A 259 7.35 -8.86 -5.81
N PHE A 260 7.56 -7.53 -5.72
CA PHE A 260 8.84 -6.95 -5.31
C PHE A 260 8.66 -5.63 -4.55
N VAL A 261 9.63 -5.30 -3.68
CA VAL A 261 9.81 -3.95 -3.12
C VAL A 261 11.23 -3.49 -3.39
N LEU A 262 11.37 -2.40 -4.12
CA LEU A 262 12.65 -1.80 -4.47
C LEU A 262 12.90 -0.59 -3.57
N ALA A 263 13.92 -0.68 -2.70
CA ALA A 263 14.43 0.48 -1.98
C ALA A 263 15.50 1.16 -2.83
N HIS A 264 15.25 2.36 -3.33
CA HIS A 264 16.18 2.93 -4.31
C HIS A 264 17.55 3.30 -3.71
N GLU A 265 17.70 3.42 -2.38
CA GLU A 265 19.02 3.60 -1.74
C GLU A 265 19.95 2.40 -1.94
N THR A 266 19.42 1.21 -2.20
CA THR A 266 20.22 -0.01 -2.41
C THR A 266 20.76 -0.10 -3.84
N ILE A 267 20.25 0.73 -4.75
CA ILE A 267 20.68 0.78 -6.14
C ILE A 267 22.00 1.52 -6.24
N THR A 268 23.08 0.74 -6.39
CA THR A 268 24.45 1.26 -6.48
C THR A 268 24.86 1.66 -7.91
N ASN A 269 24.26 1.05 -8.94
CA ASN A 269 24.61 1.28 -10.34
C ASN A 269 23.40 1.61 -11.24
N TRP A 270 23.04 2.88 -11.29
CA TRP A 270 21.94 3.41 -12.11
C TRP A 270 22.14 3.24 -13.62
N THR A 271 23.38 3.24 -14.12
CA THR A 271 23.65 3.11 -15.56
C THR A 271 23.49 1.67 -16.03
N GLY A 272 23.82 0.70 -15.18
CA GLY A 272 23.60 -0.73 -15.42
C GLY A 272 22.13 -1.10 -15.53
N LEU A 273 21.26 -0.53 -14.69
CA LEU A 273 19.82 -0.79 -14.73
C LEU A 273 19.11 -0.34 -16.01
N ARG A 274 19.79 0.41 -16.88
CA ARG A 274 19.25 0.69 -18.21
C ARG A 274 19.16 -0.59 -19.04
N ASP A 275 20.03 -1.56 -18.83
CA ASP A 275 19.91 -2.86 -19.49
C ASP A 275 18.70 -3.64 -18.93
N ARG A 276 17.86 -4.21 -19.82
CA ARG A 276 16.62 -4.89 -19.42
C ARG A 276 16.92 -6.14 -18.60
N ASP A 277 17.96 -6.90 -18.94
CA ASP A 277 18.32 -8.12 -18.21
C ASP A 277 18.89 -7.77 -16.83
N GLN A 278 19.66 -6.69 -16.73
CA GLN A 278 20.12 -6.17 -15.44
C GLN A 278 18.96 -5.63 -14.59
N LEU A 279 18.00 -4.91 -15.18
CA LEU A 279 16.80 -4.46 -14.46
C LEU A 279 15.96 -5.66 -13.99
N ASN A 280 15.75 -6.64 -14.85
CA ASN A 280 15.06 -7.87 -14.49
C ASN A 280 15.82 -8.58 -13.35
N SER A 281 17.15 -8.69 -13.45
CA SER A 281 17.98 -9.27 -12.39
C SER A 281 17.85 -8.51 -11.08
N GLU A 282 17.81 -7.17 -11.12
CA GLU A 282 17.59 -6.36 -9.92
C GLU A 282 16.19 -6.57 -9.33
N ILE A 283 15.15 -6.63 -10.17
CA ILE A 283 13.79 -6.97 -9.72
C ILE A 283 13.78 -8.37 -9.10
N GLN A 284 14.43 -9.35 -9.73
CA GLN A 284 14.55 -10.72 -9.21
C GLN A 284 15.26 -10.74 -7.85
N ASN A 285 16.35 -9.98 -7.70
CA ASN A 285 17.09 -9.84 -6.44
C ASN A 285 16.29 -9.15 -5.32
N ASN A 286 15.28 -8.37 -5.68
CA ASN A 286 14.41 -7.64 -4.75
C ASN A 286 12.97 -8.21 -4.71
N LEU A 287 12.76 -9.44 -5.22
CA LEU A 287 11.48 -10.12 -5.08
C LEU A 287 11.14 -10.29 -3.60
N ILE A 288 9.88 -10.02 -3.25
CA ILE A 288 9.37 -10.37 -1.94
C ILE A 288 9.17 -11.88 -1.94
N ASP A 289 10.10 -12.62 -1.36
CA ASP A 289 9.86 -14.03 -1.08
C ASP A 289 8.95 -14.16 0.14
N LEU A 290 7.65 -13.98 -0.10
CA LEU A 290 6.63 -14.15 0.91
C LEU A 290 6.54 -15.61 1.39
N GLN A 291 6.99 -16.58 0.60
CA GLN A 291 6.94 -18.00 0.97
C GLN A 291 7.75 -18.28 2.23
N THR A 292 8.84 -17.54 2.46
CA THR A 292 9.64 -17.64 3.69
C THR A 292 8.84 -17.35 4.96
N TYR A 293 7.83 -16.49 4.89
CA TYR A 293 6.96 -16.14 6.01
C TYR A 293 5.82 -17.16 6.21
N PHE A 294 5.46 -17.92 5.18
CA PHE A 294 4.35 -18.88 5.20
C PHE A 294 4.78 -20.34 5.34
N SER A 295 6.07 -20.63 5.27
CA SER A 295 6.61 -22.01 5.27
C SER A 295 7.45 -22.36 6.50
N PRO A 296 7.05 -22.02 7.74
CA PRO A 296 7.75 -22.56 8.89
C PRO A 296 7.55 -24.09 8.92
N THR A 297 8.61 -24.85 9.23
CA THR A 297 8.43 -26.30 9.36
C THR A 297 7.51 -26.61 10.55
N ASP A 298 6.80 -27.73 10.50
CA ASP A 298 5.91 -28.12 11.60
C ASP A 298 6.66 -28.32 12.93
N ALA A 299 7.90 -28.82 12.85
CA ALA A 299 8.77 -29.03 14.01
C ALA A 299 9.24 -27.69 14.61
N ASP A 300 9.66 -26.73 13.77
CA ASP A 300 10.06 -25.39 14.21
C ASP A 300 8.86 -24.65 14.80
N SER A 301 7.70 -24.76 14.16
CA SER A 301 6.45 -24.16 14.64
C SER A 301 6.05 -24.73 15.99
N ALA A 302 6.11 -26.05 16.18
CA ALA A 302 5.81 -26.68 17.46
C ALA A 302 6.77 -26.24 18.57
N SER A 303 8.07 -26.13 18.27
CA SER A 303 9.08 -25.64 19.21
C SER A 303 8.81 -24.19 19.62
N LEU A 304 8.55 -23.29 18.67
CA LEU A 304 8.26 -21.88 18.95
C LEU A 304 6.96 -21.70 19.73
N VAL A 305 5.91 -22.46 19.39
CA VAL A 305 4.64 -22.43 20.13
C VAL A 305 4.82 -22.99 21.54
N ALA A 306 5.60 -24.06 21.74
CA ALA A 306 5.90 -24.57 23.08
C ALA A 306 6.71 -23.57 23.92
N GLN A 307 7.64 -22.83 23.31
CA GLN A 307 8.36 -21.75 23.97
C GLN A 307 7.40 -20.62 24.39
N PHE A 308 6.50 -20.22 23.50
CA PHE A 308 5.46 -19.23 23.81
C PHE A 308 4.58 -19.70 24.98
N ASP A 309 4.06 -20.93 24.92
CA ASP A 309 3.20 -21.50 25.96
C ASP A 309 3.93 -21.64 27.31
N SER A 310 5.24 -21.93 27.30
CA SER A 310 6.10 -21.95 28.49
C SER A 310 6.22 -20.56 29.13
N ILE A 311 6.42 -19.51 28.33
CA ILE A 311 6.44 -18.12 28.80
C ILE A 311 5.09 -17.74 29.41
N VAL A 312 3.98 -18.00 28.69
CA VAL A 312 2.63 -17.72 29.20
C VAL A 312 2.37 -18.45 30.51
N SER A 313 2.77 -19.73 30.62
CA SER A 313 2.59 -20.53 31.84
C SER A 313 3.42 -20.01 33.01
N LYS A 314 4.66 -19.56 32.75
CA LYS A 314 5.55 -18.96 33.74
C LYS A 314 5.01 -17.64 34.28
N VAL A 315 4.38 -16.82 33.45
CA VAL A 315 3.71 -15.59 33.91
C VAL A 315 2.43 -15.97 34.66
N ALA A 316 1.64 -16.93 34.15
CA ALA A 316 0.39 -17.39 34.78
C ALA A 316 0.60 -17.94 36.19
N SER A 317 1.73 -18.58 36.50
CA SER A 317 2.00 -19.15 37.82
C SER A 317 2.24 -18.11 38.91
N LYS A 318 2.54 -16.86 38.53
CA LYS A 318 2.79 -15.74 39.47
C LYS A 318 1.56 -14.87 39.70
N ARG A 319 0.41 -15.24 39.13
CA ARG A 319 -0.78 -14.38 39.10
C ARG A 319 -1.43 -14.24 40.48
N GLU A 320 -2.03 -13.07 40.69
CA GLU A 320 -2.96 -12.85 41.79
C GLU A 320 -4.29 -13.58 41.55
N SER A 321 -5.09 -13.74 42.61
CA SER A 321 -6.44 -14.28 42.48
C SER A 321 -7.36 -13.30 41.71
N PRO A 322 -8.39 -13.81 41.01
CA PRO A 322 -9.36 -12.96 40.32
C PRO A 322 -10.01 -11.95 41.27
N LYS A 323 -10.10 -10.70 40.84
CA LYS A 323 -10.78 -9.61 41.57
C LYS A 323 -12.04 -9.20 40.81
N SER A 324 -13.06 -8.76 41.55
CA SER A 324 -14.21 -8.08 40.95
C SER A 324 -13.73 -6.80 40.25
N GLY A 325 -14.38 -6.43 39.15
CA GLY A 325 -14.04 -5.24 38.38
C GLY A 325 -14.71 -5.26 37.02
N GLU A 326 -14.21 -4.40 36.12
CA GLU A 326 -14.76 -4.24 34.78
C GLU A 326 -14.63 -5.54 33.96
N PRO A 327 -15.72 -6.02 33.33
CA PRO A 327 -15.65 -7.12 32.39
C PRO A 327 -15.17 -6.63 31.02
N GLY A 328 -14.61 -7.53 30.21
CA GLY A 328 -14.19 -7.19 28.85
C GLY A 328 -13.16 -8.16 28.30
N GLY A 329 -12.98 -8.15 26.99
CA GLY A 329 -11.99 -8.90 26.22
C GLY A 329 -10.59 -8.31 26.35
N CYS A 330 -9.56 -9.16 26.43
CA CYS A 330 -8.17 -8.73 26.37
C CYS A 330 -7.34 -9.78 25.65
N TRP A 331 -6.52 -9.33 24.72
CA TRP A 331 -5.63 -10.14 23.90
C TRP A 331 -4.21 -9.62 24.01
N LEU A 332 -3.25 -10.53 23.85
CA LEU A 332 -1.86 -10.14 23.61
C LEU A 332 -1.75 -9.69 22.16
N TRP A 333 -1.41 -8.43 21.92
CA TRP A 333 -1.17 -7.90 20.59
C TRP A 333 0.31 -8.02 20.25
N LEU A 334 0.62 -8.81 19.21
CA LEU A 334 1.97 -8.97 18.67
C LEU A 334 2.23 -7.92 17.60
N LEU A 335 3.32 -7.17 17.73
CA LEU A 335 3.54 -5.98 16.89
C LEU A 335 4.28 -6.28 15.58
N GLU A 336 5.05 -7.37 15.52
CA GLU A 336 5.94 -7.67 14.39
C GLU A 336 5.46 -8.90 13.62
N ASN A 337 4.75 -8.66 12.53
CA ASN A 337 4.15 -9.74 11.77
C ASN A 337 5.20 -10.62 11.07
N THR A 338 6.40 -10.13 10.76
CA THR A 338 7.48 -10.91 10.15
C THR A 338 8.21 -11.84 11.13
N HIS A 339 7.99 -11.72 12.45
CA HIS A 339 8.75 -12.48 13.45
C HIS A 339 8.42 -13.99 13.38
N PRO A 340 9.42 -14.90 13.43
CA PRO A 340 9.19 -16.34 13.27
C PRO A 340 8.16 -16.94 14.25
N MET A 341 8.14 -16.45 15.49
CA MET A 341 7.14 -16.89 16.48
C MET A 341 5.71 -16.46 16.09
N VAL A 342 5.53 -15.27 15.50
CA VAL A 342 4.21 -14.83 15.02
C VAL A 342 3.75 -15.71 13.87
N ARG A 343 4.64 -16.01 12.92
CA ARG A 343 4.37 -16.93 11.81
C ARG A 343 3.98 -18.33 12.29
N ALA A 344 4.71 -18.87 13.27
CA ALA A 344 4.39 -20.17 13.90
C ALA A 344 3.02 -20.16 14.60
N LEU A 345 2.68 -19.07 15.31
CA LEU A 345 1.39 -18.93 15.98
C LEU A 345 0.23 -18.83 14.99
N ILE A 346 0.40 -18.12 13.85
CA ILE A 346 -0.58 -18.10 12.75
C ILE A 346 -0.76 -19.50 12.17
N ALA A 347 0.34 -20.19 11.85
CA ALA A 347 0.31 -21.53 11.27
C ALA A 347 -0.41 -22.55 12.16
N LYS A 348 -0.38 -22.36 13.49
CA LYS A 348 -1.12 -23.19 14.46
C LYS A 348 -2.50 -22.64 14.85
N GLY A 349 -3.00 -21.62 14.16
CA GLY A 349 -4.32 -21.03 14.41
C GLY A 349 -4.48 -20.38 15.78
N ARG A 350 -3.38 -19.87 16.37
CA ARG A 350 -3.35 -19.25 17.70
C ARG A 350 -3.54 -17.74 17.67
N ILE A 351 -3.55 -17.12 16.49
CA ILE A 351 -3.73 -15.68 16.29
C ILE A 351 -5.02 -15.41 15.56
N THR A 352 -5.75 -14.42 16.04
CA THR A 352 -6.86 -13.77 15.32
C THR A 352 -6.35 -12.43 14.80
N LEU A 353 -6.54 -12.18 13.51
CA LEU A 353 -6.27 -10.88 12.91
C LEU A 353 -7.58 -10.09 12.87
N ASN A 354 -7.61 -8.91 13.49
CA ASN A 354 -8.81 -8.08 13.51
C ASN A 354 -8.90 -7.14 12.29
N LYS A 355 -10.02 -6.43 12.13
CA LYS A 355 -10.26 -5.49 11.02
C LYS A 355 -9.24 -4.35 10.93
N ASP A 356 -8.59 -4.01 12.06
CA ASP A 356 -7.56 -2.98 12.13
C ASP A 356 -6.15 -3.53 11.85
N GLY A 357 -6.02 -4.79 11.46
CA GLY A 357 -4.75 -5.43 11.14
C GLY A 357 -3.91 -5.81 12.37
N LYS A 358 -4.50 -5.87 13.57
CA LYS A 358 -3.79 -6.25 14.80
C LYS A 358 -3.73 -7.77 14.93
N TYR A 359 -2.54 -8.30 15.22
CA TYR A 359 -2.28 -9.73 15.45
C TYR A 359 -2.52 -10.08 16.92
N LEU A 360 -3.69 -10.65 17.22
CA LEU A 360 -4.17 -10.83 18.58
C LEU A 360 -4.14 -12.30 19.01
N VAL A 361 -3.49 -12.59 20.13
CA VAL A 361 -3.51 -13.92 20.78
C VAL A 361 -4.48 -13.89 21.96
N PRO A 362 -5.51 -14.76 21.99
CA PRO A 362 -6.40 -14.88 23.13
C PRO A 362 -5.67 -15.47 24.34
N ILE A 363 -5.78 -14.81 25.49
CA ILE A 363 -5.10 -15.25 26.71
C ILE A 363 -6.09 -15.96 27.67
N ASN A 364 -6.30 -17.25 27.42
CA ASN A 364 -7.24 -18.09 28.17
C ASN A 364 -6.92 -18.18 29.69
N ALA A 365 -5.66 -17.97 30.09
CA ALA A 365 -5.27 -18.02 31.50
C ALA A 365 -5.95 -16.93 32.36
N THR A 366 -6.63 -15.96 31.74
CA THR A 366 -7.24 -14.81 32.43
C THR A 366 -8.76 -14.93 32.61
N TYR A 367 -9.39 -16.07 32.28
CA TYR A 367 -10.82 -16.25 32.52
C TYR A 367 -11.18 -15.96 34.00
N GLY A 368 -12.23 -15.17 34.19
CA GLY A 368 -12.71 -14.74 35.51
C GLY A 368 -11.99 -13.53 36.11
N HIS A 369 -10.89 -13.06 35.53
CA HIS A 369 -10.20 -11.85 35.99
C HIS A 369 -10.87 -10.60 35.40
N ASN A 370 -10.82 -9.49 36.14
CA ASN A 370 -11.26 -8.19 35.63
C ASN A 370 -10.31 -7.68 34.55
N LEU A 371 -10.77 -6.72 33.74
CA LEU A 371 -10.05 -6.23 32.55
C LEU A 371 -8.62 -5.78 32.86
N GLN A 372 -8.43 -4.97 33.91
CA GLN A 372 -7.12 -4.48 34.34
C GLN A 372 -6.14 -5.62 34.64
N GLN A 373 -6.59 -6.69 35.32
CA GLN A 373 -5.76 -7.86 35.56
C GLN A 373 -5.36 -8.58 34.26
N ARG A 374 -6.25 -8.61 33.25
CA ARG A 374 -5.95 -9.20 31.94
C ARG A 374 -4.94 -8.37 31.16
N GLU A 375 -5.05 -7.04 31.21
CA GLU A 375 -4.13 -6.10 30.58
C GLU A 375 -2.73 -6.21 31.16
N GLN A 376 -2.60 -6.19 32.49
CA GLN A 376 -1.32 -6.38 33.17
C GLN A 376 -0.70 -7.73 32.81
N PHE A 377 -1.52 -8.77 32.70
CA PHE A 377 -1.05 -10.09 32.30
C PHE A 377 -0.47 -10.11 30.87
N ALA A 378 -1.13 -9.44 29.93
CA ALA A 378 -0.62 -9.28 28.56
C ALA A 378 0.69 -8.47 28.54
N ILE A 379 0.80 -7.42 29.34
CA ILE A 379 2.03 -6.61 29.50
C ILE A 379 3.18 -7.49 30.02
N ASP A 380 2.96 -8.27 31.08
CA ASP A 380 3.97 -9.12 31.68
C ASP A 380 4.46 -10.21 30.71
N ILE A 381 3.54 -10.80 29.92
CA ILE A 381 3.90 -11.70 28.82
C ILE A 381 4.76 -10.96 27.78
N GLY A 382 4.38 -9.74 27.37
CA GLY A 382 5.14 -8.94 26.42
C GLY A 382 6.57 -8.63 26.89
N VAL A 383 6.77 -8.35 28.18
CA VAL A 383 8.09 -8.14 28.79
C VAL A 383 8.95 -9.40 28.68
N GLU A 384 8.40 -10.56 29.03
CA GLU A 384 9.13 -11.83 28.96
C GLU A 384 9.43 -12.23 27.51
N LEU A 385 8.51 -12.01 26.57
CA LEU A 385 8.75 -12.27 25.13
C LEU A 385 9.90 -11.40 24.61
N LYS A 386 9.86 -10.09 24.87
CA LYS A 386 10.93 -9.16 24.48
C LYS A 386 12.28 -9.60 25.06
N LYS A 387 12.32 -10.06 26.30
CA LYS A 387 13.54 -10.56 26.96
C LYS A 387 14.06 -11.86 26.35
N HIS A 388 13.18 -12.80 26.01
CA HIS A 388 13.56 -14.14 25.58
C HIS A 388 13.91 -14.22 24.09
N ASN A 389 13.23 -13.46 23.24
CA ASN A 389 13.39 -13.57 21.79
C ASN A 389 13.28 -12.22 21.04
N GLY A 390 13.24 -11.10 21.76
CA GLY A 390 13.16 -9.77 21.15
C GLY A 390 11.77 -9.39 20.62
N MET A 391 10.79 -10.30 20.66
CA MET A 391 9.45 -10.04 20.11
C MET A 391 8.72 -8.98 20.94
N ARG A 392 8.33 -7.89 20.28
CA ARG A 392 7.52 -6.86 20.90
C ARG A 392 6.05 -7.26 20.91
N ALA A 393 5.44 -7.15 22.07
CA ALA A 393 4.02 -7.37 22.27
C ALA A 393 3.48 -6.42 23.34
N THR A 394 2.18 -6.18 23.26
CA THR A 394 1.43 -5.30 24.15
C THR A 394 0.02 -5.87 24.34
N TYR A 395 -0.90 -5.11 24.90
CA TYR A 395 -2.28 -5.52 25.09
C TYR A 395 -3.24 -4.81 24.13
N PHE A 396 -4.34 -5.47 23.81
CA PHE A 396 -5.51 -4.90 23.16
C PHE A 396 -6.72 -5.30 24.00
N SER A 397 -7.50 -4.34 24.49
CA SER A 397 -8.64 -4.60 25.38
C SER A 397 -9.92 -3.88 24.93
N VAL A 398 -11.05 -4.55 25.15
CA VAL A 398 -12.38 -4.06 24.81
C VAL A 398 -13.27 -4.18 26.04
N LEU A 399 -13.81 -3.06 26.51
CA LEU A 399 -14.67 -3.01 27.69
C LEU A 399 -16.04 -3.62 27.39
N GLY A 400 -16.51 -4.50 28.28
CA GLY A 400 -17.84 -5.08 28.23
C GLY A 400 -18.09 -6.11 27.11
N LYS A 401 -17.17 -6.27 26.15
CA LYS A 401 -17.31 -7.19 25.01
C LYS A 401 -16.09 -8.09 24.85
N PHE A 402 -16.29 -9.31 24.36
CA PHE A 402 -15.24 -10.30 24.08
C PHE A 402 -15.03 -10.48 22.57
N ASP A 403 -15.07 -9.38 21.84
CA ASP A 403 -14.95 -9.32 20.39
C ASP A 403 -13.73 -8.46 20.00
N PRO A 404 -12.74 -9.01 19.27
CA PRO A 404 -11.53 -8.27 18.88
C PRO A 404 -11.75 -7.21 17.78
N ASP A 405 -12.92 -7.18 17.13
CA ASP A 405 -13.26 -6.21 16.08
C ASP A 405 -14.04 -4.99 16.60
N GLU A 406 -14.29 -4.93 17.90
CA GLU A 406 -14.95 -3.82 18.57
C GLU A 406 -13.98 -2.68 18.89
N VAL A 407 -14.53 -1.50 19.17
CA VAL A 407 -13.73 -0.31 19.50
C VAL A 407 -12.95 -0.58 20.80
N PRO A 408 -11.61 -0.48 20.80
CA PRO A 408 -10.83 -0.72 22.01
C PRO A 408 -11.18 0.30 23.08
N PHE A 409 -11.25 -0.16 24.33
CA PHE A 409 -11.36 0.73 25.47
C PHE A 409 -9.98 1.26 25.86
N TYR A 410 -9.01 0.35 25.96
CA TYR A 410 -7.59 0.64 26.04
C TYR A 410 -6.80 -0.30 25.14
N ASN A 411 -5.68 0.18 24.66
CA ASN A 411 -4.69 -0.61 23.94
C ASN A 411 -3.33 -0.02 24.27
N GLY A 412 -2.31 -0.88 24.36
CA GLY A 412 -0.95 -0.39 24.58
C GLY A 412 -0.32 0.06 23.27
N ASP A 413 -0.97 1.02 22.59
CA ASP A 413 -0.54 1.59 21.33
C ASP A 413 0.88 2.17 21.46
N GLN A 414 1.73 1.80 20.50
CA GLN A 414 3.07 2.32 20.33
C GLN A 414 3.04 3.18 19.07
N LEU A 415 2.61 4.44 19.19
CA LEU A 415 2.44 5.34 18.03
C LEU A 415 3.75 5.60 17.26
N ASP A 416 4.89 5.37 17.91
CA ASP A 416 6.24 5.36 17.35
C ASP A 416 6.59 4.08 16.57
N ASP A 417 5.73 3.05 16.63
CA ASP A 417 5.88 1.84 15.82
C ASP A 417 5.43 2.09 14.39
N HIS A 418 6.35 2.61 13.59
CA HIS A 418 6.13 2.88 12.18
C HIS A 418 5.97 1.63 11.31
N LEU A 419 6.14 0.40 11.83
CA LEU A 419 5.75 -0.81 11.09
C LEU A 419 4.22 -0.91 11.06
N PHE A 420 3.56 -0.80 12.22
CA PHE A 420 2.10 -0.87 12.30
C PHE A 420 1.43 0.47 11.97
N TYR A 421 1.94 1.60 12.48
CA TYR A 421 1.36 2.90 12.23
C TYR A 421 1.89 3.52 10.93
N ASN A 422 0.97 3.88 10.05
CA ASN A 422 1.25 4.74 8.91
C ASN A 422 1.19 6.19 9.38
N TRP A 423 2.33 6.71 9.84
CA TRP A 423 2.44 8.04 10.43
C TRP A 423 2.72 9.09 9.35
N ASN A 424 1.89 10.15 9.32
CA ASN A 424 2.11 11.29 8.43
C ASN A 424 2.84 12.44 9.12
#